data_AF-A0A7W1ZSS2-F1
#
_entry.id   AF-A0A7W1ZSS2-F1
#
_cell.length_a   1.000
_cell.length_b   1.000
_cell.length_c   1.000
_cell.angle_alpha   90.00
_cell.angle_beta   90.00
_cell.angle_gamma   90.00
#
_symmetry.space_group_name_H-M   'P 1'
#
loop_
_entity.id
_entity.type
_entity.pdbx_description
1 polymer ?
#
loop_
_entity_poly.entity_id
_entity_poly.type
_entity_poly.pdbx_seq_one_letter_code
_entity_poly.pdbx_strand_id
1 'polypeptide(L)'
;MRPETRAGRRVPRGCDLKHAADVASRGDARSRARFGSLQVAVDERFAGVASAVREAMMEARHALNRQKTAWQLAMTARNGAVTEMRRLLRALLKELSVRLSPLDERWVSFGFNKPGAKVRPDAPTNVTVVRISETAESVQWEKAPGADYYRVHARVVGVDAEATVVGTPVDPDFMFESLALAETEVWITAMNSGGESRRSEVILVEIGAGAVEVKSGS
;
A
#
# COMPACT_ATOMS: atom_id res chain seq x y z
N MET A 1 76.41 -109.69 -5.32
CA MET A 1 75.61 -109.67 -6.57
C MET A 1 74.74 -108.40 -6.52
N ARG A 2 75.01 -107.45 -7.44
CA ARG A 2 74.27 -106.21 -7.77
C ARG A 2 74.22 -105.03 -6.75
N PRO A 3 74.60 -103.80 -7.18
CA PRO A 3 74.54 -102.56 -6.39
C PRO A 3 73.44 -101.56 -6.85
N GLU A 4 73.34 -100.45 -6.09
CA GLU A 4 72.75 -99.12 -6.39
C GLU A 4 71.23 -98.90 -6.42
N THR A 5 70.73 -97.86 -5.71
CA THR A 5 70.29 -96.60 -6.37
C THR A 5 70.10 -95.41 -5.41
N ARG A 6 70.55 -94.23 -5.86
CA ARG A 6 70.59 -92.90 -5.22
C ARG A 6 69.33 -92.10 -5.56
N ALA A 7 68.63 -91.57 -4.55
CA ALA A 7 67.44 -90.72 -4.74
C ALA A 7 67.81 -89.30 -5.25
N GLY A 8 67.16 -88.89 -6.34
CA GLY A 8 67.39 -87.62 -7.03
C GLY A 8 66.55 -86.45 -6.48
N ARG A 9 67.19 -85.29 -6.33
CA ARG A 9 66.58 -83.99 -6.05
C ARG A 9 66.21 -83.33 -7.40
N ARG A 10 64.92 -83.10 -7.69
CA ARG A 10 64.47 -82.34 -8.87
C ARG A 10 64.38 -80.85 -8.54
N VAL A 11 65.10 -80.05 -9.32
CA VAL A 11 64.91 -78.60 -9.45
C VAL A 11 63.82 -78.37 -10.52
N PRO A 12 62.80 -77.53 -10.30
CA PRO A 12 61.88 -77.14 -11.35
C PRO A 12 62.60 -76.18 -12.32
N ARG A 13 62.75 -76.60 -13.58
CA ARG A 13 63.27 -75.81 -14.69
C ARG A 13 62.13 -75.07 -15.40
N GLY A 14 62.36 -73.80 -15.69
CA GLY A 14 61.81 -73.11 -16.88
C GLY A 14 60.47 -72.40 -16.69
N CYS A 15 60.46 -71.23 -16.05
CA CYS A 15 59.43 -70.24 -16.34
C CYS A 15 59.73 -69.63 -17.72
N ASP A 16 58.85 -69.91 -18.68
CA ASP A 16 58.89 -69.37 -20.04
C ASP A 16 58.79 -67.83 -20.03
N LEU A 17 59.90 -67.15 -20.35
CA LEU A 17 59.96 -65.69 -20.56
C LEU A 17 58.99 -65.21 -21.67
N LYS A 18 58.63 -66.09 -22.62
CA LYS A 18 57.62 -65.81 -23.64
C LYS A 18 56.21 -65.71 -23.06
N HIS A 19 55.88 -66.51 -22.05
CA HIS A 19 54.60 -66.44 -21.36
C HIS A 19 54.47 -65.15 -20.54
N ALA A 20 55.56 -64.70 -19.90
CA ALA A 20 55.57 -63.46 -19.12
C ALA A 20 55.41 -62.20 -19.99
N ALA A 21 56.08 -62.14 -21.15
CA ALA A 21 55.96 -61.01 -22.08
C ALA A 21 54.57 -60.93 -22.75
N ASP A 22 53.99 -62.08 -23.09
CA ASP A 22 52.64 -62.16 -23.69
C ASP A 22 51.55 -61.80 -22.65
N VAL A 23 51.72 -62.16 -21.38
CA VAL A 23 50.83 -61.74 -20.29
C VAL A 23 50.93 -60.24 -19.99
N ALA A 24 52.12 -59.64 -20.03
CA ALA A 24 52.30 -58.19 -19.85
C ALA A 24 51.71 -57.38 -21.01
N SER A 25 51.93 -57.81 -22.26
CA SER A 25 51.35 -57.18 -23.46
C SER A 25 49.81 -57.31 -23.50
N ARG A 26 49.27 -58.47 -23.11
CA ARG A 26 47.82 -58.68 -22.97
C ARG A 26 47.21 -57.88 -21.81
N GLY A 27 47.96 -57.66 -20.71
CA GLY A 27 47.56 -56.81 -19.60
C GLY A 27 47.45 -55.34 -20.00
N ASP A 28 48.38 -54.83 -20.81
CA ASP A 28 48.38 -53.47 -21.34
C ASP A 28 47.24 -53.26 -22.36
N ALA A 29 47.04 -54.20 -23.29
CA ALA A 29 45.94 -54.13 -24.26
C ALA A 29 44.55 -54.17 -23.60
N ARG A 30 44.35 -55.03 -22.58
CA ARG A 30 43.10 -55.07 -21.81
C ARG A 30 42.89 -53.81 -20.99
N SER A 31 43.97 -53.24 -20.43
CA SER A 31 43.90 -52.00 -19.68
C SER A 31 43.52 -50.83 -20.60
N ARG A 32 44.17 -50.68 -21.76
CA ARG A 32 43.81 -49.67 -22.77
C ARG A 32 42.38 -49.80 -23.28
N ALA A 33 41.91 -51.02 -23.54
CA ALA A 33 40.52 -51.27 -23.93
C ALA A 33 39.52 -50.88 -22.83
N ARG A 34 39.84 -51.20 -21.56
CA ARG A 34 39.04 -50.77 -20.40
C ARG A 34 39.02 -49.25 -20.25
N PHE A 35 40.17 -48.58 -20.35
CA PHE A 35 40.24 -47.11 -20.32
C PHE A 35 39.45 -46.48 -21.47
N GLY A 36 39.54 -47.02 -22.68
CA GLY A 36 38.72 -46.56 -23.82
C GLY A 36 37.23 -46.73 -23.58
N SER A 37 36.80 -47.88 -23.03
CA SER A 37 35.39 -48.12 -22.70
C SER A 37 34.88 -47.21 -21.57
N LEU A 38 35.73 -46.90 -20.59
CA LEU A 38 35.41 -45.96 -19.51
C LEU A 38 35.30 -44.53 -20.05
N GLN A 39 36.19 -44.13 -20.95
CA GLN A 39 36.17 -42.81 -21.56
C GLN A 39 34.88 -42.59 -22.38
N VAL A 40 34.50 -43.57 -23.22
CA VAL A 40 33.25 -43.51 -23.99
C VAL A 40 32.03 -43.40 -23.07
N ALA A 41 31.97 -44.20 -21.99
CA ALA A 41 30.86 -44.15 -21.05
C ALA A 41 30.77 -42.81 -20.28
N VAL A 42 31.93 -42.18 -20.02
CA VAL A 42 32.01 -40.86 -19.40
C VAL A 42 31.54 -39.77 -20.37
N ASP A 43 31.98 -39.82 -21.63
CA ASP A 43 31.60 -38.87 -22.68
C ASP A 43 30.10 -38.95 -23.00
N GLU A 44 29.53 -40.15 -23.07
CA GLU A 44 28.09 -40.37 -23.23
C GLU A 44 27.28 -39.80 -22.06
N ARG A 45 27.76 -39.98 -20.82
CA ARG A 45 27.12 -39.40 -19.63
C ARG A 45 27.19 -37.87 -19.65
N PHE A 46 28.32 -37.28 -20.01
CA PHE A 46 28.45 -35.83 -20.12
C PHE A 46 27.56 -35.25 -21.23
N ALA A 47 27.50 -35.90 -22.39
CA ALA A 47 26.61 -35.51 -23.48
C ALA A 47 25.13 -35.57 -23.05
N GLY A 48 24.72 -36.62 -22.33
CA GLY A 48 23.37 -36.75 -21.78
C GLY A 48 23.03 -35.68 -20.72
N VAL A 49 23.97 -35.33 -19.85
CA VAL A 49 23.78 -34.23 -18.89
C VAL A 49 23.68 -32.89 -19.62
N ALA A 50 24.52 -32.65 -20.63
CA ALA A 50 24.49 -31.42 -21.39
C ALA A 50 23.18 -31.23 -22.18
N SER A 51 22.64 -32.29 -22.78
CA SER A 51 21.33 -32.24 -23.46
C SER A 51 20.19 -31.98 -22.47
N ALA A 52 20.19 -32.65 -21.32
CA ALA A 52 19.19 -32.46 -20.28
C ALA A 52 19.18 -31.03 -19.72
N VAL A 53 20.36 -30.45 -19.46
CA VAL A 53 20.47 -29.06 -19.00
C VAL A 53 19.97 -28.07 -20.06
N ARG A 54 20.30 -28.30 -21.34
CA ARG A 54 19.83 -27.48 -22.45
C ARG A 54 18.30 -27.52 -22.56
N GLU A 55 17.70 -28.70 -22.46
CA GLU A 55 16.24 -28.87 -22.49
C GLU A 55 15.56 -28.19 -21.30
N ALA A 56 16.11 -28.35 -20.10
CA ALA A 56 15.60 -27.68 -18.90
C ALA A 56 15.65 -26.15 -19.02
N MET A 57 16.74 -25.58 -19.56
CA MET A 57 16.84 -24.13 -19.79
C MET A 57 15.86 -23.64 -20.84
N MET A 58 15.65 -24.39 -21.92
CA MET A 58 14.68 -24.05 -22.96
C MET A 58 13.25 -24.06 -22.40
N GLU A 59 12.88 -25.08 -21.62
CA GLU A 59 11.57 -25.15 -20.98
C GLU A 59 11.38 -24.00 -19.98
N ALA A 60 12.39 -23.69 -19.16
CA ALA A 60 12.34 -22.54 -18.26
C ALA A 60 12.12 -21.22 -19.01
N ARG A 61 12.77 -21.03 -20.17
CA ARG A 61 12.57 -19.87 -21.04
C ARG A 61 11.16 -19.82 -21.61
N HIS A 62 10.62 -20.96 -22.06
CA HIS A 62 9.24 -21.03 -22.53
C HIS A 62 8.24 -20.73 -21.42
N ALA A 63 8.45 -21.27 -20.21
CA ALA A 63 7.63 -20.99 -19.04
C ALA A 63 7.62 -19.49 -18.68
N LEU A 64 8.78 -18.85 -18.67
CA LEU A 64 8.89 -17.40 -18.44
C LEU A 64 8.14 -16.60 -19.50
N ASN A 65 8.29 -16.96 -20.77
CA ASN A 65 7.58 -16.28 -21.87
C ASN A 65 6.05 -16.44 -21.73
N ARG A 66 5.55 -17.64 -21.38
CA ARG A 66 4.13 -17.88 -21.13
C ARG A 66 3.60 -17.00 -19.99
N GLN A 67 4.33 -16.91 -18.89
CA GLN A 67 3.98 -16.05 -17.75
C GLN A 67 3.97 -14.57 -18.14
N LYS A 68 4.96 -14.11 -18.90
CA LYS A 68 5.01 -12.72 -19.39
C LYS A 68 3.80 -12.39 -20.25
N THR A 69 3.45 -13.26 -21.20
CA THR A 69 2.26 -13.07 -22.04
C THR A 69 0.98 -13.09 -21.22
N ALA A 70 0.83 -14.03 -20.28
CA ALA A 70 -0.33 -14.11 -19.39
C ALA A 70 -0.51 -12.83 -18.56
N TRP A 71 0.58 -12.30 -18.00
CA TRP A 71 0.56 -11.03 -17.27
C TRP A 71 0.16 -9.85 -18.16
N GLN A 72 0.70 -9.75 -19.38
CA GLN A 72 0.35 -8.69 -20.33
C GLN A 72 -1.13 -8.72 -20.72
N LEU A 73 -1.68 -9.91 -20.97
CA LEU A 73 -3.09 -10.10 -21.26
C LEU A 73 -3.95 -9.72 -20.05
N ALA A 74 -3.57 -10.15 -18.84
CA ALA A 74 -4.28 -9.81 -17.62
C ALA A 74 -4.28 -8.30 -17.34
N MET A 75 -3.14 -7.63 -17.53
CA MET A 75 -3.05 -6.18 -17.40
C MET A 75 -3.90 -5.45 -18.44
N THR A 76 -3.90 -5.92 -19.69
CA THR A 76 -4.72 -5.34 -20.76
C THR A 76 -6.20 -5.52 -20.46
N ALA A 77 -6.63 -6.71 -20.03
CA ALA A 77 -8.00 -6.98 -19.63
C ALA A 77 -8.43 -6.13 -18.43
N ARG A 78 -7.60 -6.02 -17.40
CA ARG A 78 -7.83 -5.14 -16.24
C ARG A 78 -7.99 -3.69 -16.66
N ASN A 79 -7.08 -3.17 -17.49
CA ASN A 79 -7.12 -1.79 -17.95
C ASN A 79 -8.35 -1.51 -18.82
N GLY A 80 -8.74 -2.47 -19.67
CA GLY A 80 -9.98 -2.42 -20.44
C GLY A 80 -11.21 -2.34 -19.53
N ALA A 81 -11.30 -3.23 -18.53
CA ALA A 81 -12.40 -3.23 -17.56
C ALA A 81 -12.50 -1.93 -16.75
N VAL A 82 -11.37 -1.38 -16.28
CA VAL A 82 -11.34 -0.09 -15.57
C VAL A 82 -11.78 1.06 -16.49
N THR A 83 -11.37 1.03 -17.75
CA THR A 83 -11.77 2.04 -18.74
C THR A 83 -13.27 2.00 -18.98
N GLU A 84 -13.82 0.80 -19.13
CA GLU A 84 -15.25 0.59 -19.34
C GLU A 84 -16.08 0.99 -18.11
N MET A 85 -15.64 0.61 -16.90
CA MET A 85 -16.27 1.04 -15.66
C MET A 85 -16.32 2.57 -15.56
N ARG A 86 -15.21 3.26 -15.86
CA ARG A 86 -15.18 4.74 -15.87
C ARG A 86 -16.11 5.34 -16.92
N ARG A 87 -16.19 4.73 -18.10
CA ARG A 87 -17.11 5.15 -19.18
C ARG A 87 -18.56 5.05 -18.71
N LEU A 88 -18.94 3.93 -18.11
CA LEU A 88 -20.29 3.70 -17.60
C LEU A 88 -20.63 4.64 -16.44
N LEU A 89 -19.72 4.86 -15.50
CA LEU A 89 -19.92 5.82 -14.40
C LEU A 89 -20.13 7.24 -14.91
N ARG A 90 -19.37 7.67 -15.94
CA ARG A 90 -19.58 8.99 -16.57
C ARG A 90 -20.92 9.08 -17.30
N ALA A 91 -21.35 8.01 -17.96
CA ALA A 91 -22.66 7.96 -18.60
C ALA A 91 -23.78 8.05 -17.57
N LEU A 92 -23.69 7.29 -16.47
CA LEU A 92 -24.62 7.37 -15.34
C LEU A 92 -24.65 8.79 -14.74
N LEU A 93 -23.49 9.39 -14.49
CA LEU A 93 -23.39 10.75 -13.99
C LEU A 93 -24.11 11.75 -14.90
N LYS A 94 -23.96 11.60 -16.22
CA LYS A 94 -24.64 12.44 -17.21
C LYS A 94 -26.15 12.29 -17.12
N GLU A 95 -26.66 11.07 -17.06
CA GLU A 95 -28.11 10.82 -16.90
C GLU A 95 -28.65 11.40 -15.59
N LEU A 96 -27.92 11.23 -14.48
CA LEU A 96 -28.29 11.81 -13.19
C LEU A 96 -28.33 13.33 -13.25
N SER A 97 -27.38 13.96 -13.95
CA SER A 97 -27.32 15.43 -14.08
C SER A 97 -28.50 16.04 -14.83
N VAL A 98 -29.18 15.27 -15.68
CA VAL A 98 -30.41 15.70 -16.37
C VAL A 98 -31.63 15.60 -15.46
N ARG A 99 -31.63 14.66 -14.51
CA ARG A 99 -32.80 14.35 -13.66
C ARG A 99 -32.76 14.99 -12.29
N LEU A 100 -31.57 15.27 -11.77
CA LEU A 100 -31.37 15.81 -10.42
C LEU A 100 -30.83 17.24 -10.52
N SER A 101 -31.30 18.10 -9.61
CA SER A 101 -30.73 19.44 -9.44
C SER A 101 -29.26 19.33 -8.99
N PRO A 102 -28.36 20.26 -9.38
CA PRO A 102 -26.96 20.26 -8.96
C PRO A 102 -26.72 20.29 -7.43
N LEU A 103 -27.72 20.70 -6.64
CA LEU A 103 -27.66 20.78 -5.18
C LEU A 103 -28.47 19.68 -4.45
N ASP A 104 -29.09 18.76 -5.20
CA ASP A 104 -29.93 17.69 -4.67
C ASP A 104 -29.13 16.80 -3.68
N GLU A 105 -29.75 16.45 -2.55
CA GLU A 105 -29.12 15.61 -1.52
C GLU A 105 -28.85 14.19 -2.01
N ARG A 106 -29.63 13.70 -2.98
CA ARG A 106 -29.48 12.35 -3.53
C ARG A 106 -28.11 12.11 -4.16
N TRP A 107 -27.40 13.15 -4.61
CA TRP A 107 -26.01 13.03 -5.07
C TRP A 107 -25.12 12.38 -4.00
N VAL A 108 -25.27 12.78 -2.74
CA VAL A 108 -24.51 12.25 -1.61
C VAL A 108 -24.91 10.82 -1.29
N SER A 109 -26.20 10.47 -1.43
CA SER A 109 -26.68 9.09 -1.28
C SER A 109 -26.09 8.13 -2.31
N PHE A 110 -25.81 8.62 -3.53
CA PHE A 110 -25.08 7.86 -4.55
C PHE A 110 -23.56 7.83 -4.32
N GLY A 111 -23.05 8.53 -3.30
CA GLY A 111 -21.62 8.67 -3.04
C GLY A 111 -20.91 9.69 -3.94
N PHE A 112 -21.66 10.56 -4.61
CA PHE A 112 -21.12 11.64 -5.43
C PHE A 112 -21.12 12.98 -4.68
N ASN A 113 -20.14 13.82 -4.99
CA ASN A 113 -20.18 15.22 -4.61
C ASN A 113 -21.26 15.95 -5.42
N LYS A 114 -21.98 16.87 -4.79
CA LYS A 114 -22.99 17.72 -5.43
C LYS A 114 -22.32 18.61 -6.49
N PRO A 115 -22.69 18.52 -7.78
CA PRO A 115 -22.02 19.29 -8.84
C PRO A 115 -22.17 20.81 -8.71
N GLY A 116 -23.26 21.28 -8.10
CA GLY A 116 -23.52 22.70 -7.89
C GLY A 116 -23.05 23.24 -6.54
N ALA A 117 -22.40 22.40 -5.74
CA ALA A 117 -21.89 22.83 -4.45
C ALA A 117 -20.78 23.87 -4.64
N LYS A 118 -20.82 24.94 -3.83
CA LYS A 118 -19.75 25.93 -3.77
C LYS A 118 -18.47 25.26 -3.24
N VAL A 119 -17.32 25.87 -3.49
CA VAL A 119 -16.08 25.49 -2.80
C VAL A 119 -16.29 25.71 -1.31
N ARG A 120 -15.81 24.80 -0.46
CA ARG A 120 -15.91 24.94 1.00
C ARG A 120 -15.40 26.33 1.43
N PRO A 121 -16.08 26.99 2.38
CA PRO A 121 -15.63 28.29 2.86
C PRO A 121 -14.27 28.15 3.55
N ASP A 122 -13.56 29.26 3.67
CA ASP A 122 -12.39 29.34 4.54
C ASP A 122 -12.79 29.33 6.02
N ALA A 123 -11.81 29.13 6.90
CA ALA A 123 -12.04 29.24 8.34
C ALA A 123 -12.35 30.70 8.70
N PRO A 124 -13.33 30.98 9.57
CA PRO A 124 -13.48 32.31 10.17
C PRO A 124 -12.22 32.72 10.92
N THR A 125 -11.84 33.98 10.81
CA THR A 125 -10.65 34.57 11.46
C THR A 125 -11.05 35.77 12.31
N ASN A 126 -10.13 36.25 13.15
CA ASN A 126 -10.30 37.44 13.98
C ASN A 126 -11.52 37.31 14.90
N VAL A 127 -11.62 36.17 15.59
CA VAL A 127 -12.70 35.91 16.53
C VAL A 127 -12.44 36.73 17.79
N THR A 128 -13.38 37.61 18.11
CA THR A 128 -13.31 38.52 19.24
C THR A 128 -14.58 38.43 20.08
N VAL A 129 -14.45 38.71 21.37
CA VAL A 129 -15.58 38.72 22.32
C VAL A 129 -15.74 40.12 22.87
N VAL A 130 -16.96 40.64 22.77
CA VAL A 130 -17.34 41.94 23.27
C VAL A 130 -18.43 41.74 24.32
N ARG A 131 -18.14 42.16 25.56
CA ARG A 131 -19.14 42.15 26.63
C ARG A 131 -20.15 43.26 26.41
N ILE A 132 -21.44 42.90 26.29
CA ILE A 132 -22.56 43.84 26.11
C ILE A 132 -23.18 44.20 27.46
N SER A 133 -23.31 43.23 28.36
CA SER A 133 -23.83 43.43 29.71
C SER A 133 -23.20 42.43 30.70
N GLU A 134 -23.59 42.49 31.97
CA GLU A 134 -23.16 41.51 32.99
C GLU A 134 -23.60 40.07 32.67
N THR A 135 -24.61 39.90 31.82
CA THR A 135 -25.19 38.58 31.48
C THR A 135 -25.19 38.28 29.99
N ALA A 136 -24.60 39.15 29.16
CA ALA A 136 -24.58 38.99 27.70
C ALA A 136 -23.25 39.39 27.09
N GLU A 137 -22.73 38.52 26.24
CA GLU A 137 -21.53 38.73 25.45
C GLU A 137 -21.83 38.46 23.98
N SER A 138 -21.21 39.23 23.10
CA SER A 138 -21.29 39.03 21.66
C SER A 138 -19.94 38.57 21.15
N VAL A 139 -19.95 37.45 20.43
CA VAL A 139 -18.80 36.97 19.69
C VAL A 139 -18.92 37.46 18.27
N GLN A 140 -17.86 38.09 17.78
CA GLN A 140 -17.79 38.68 16.44
C GLN A 140 -16.57 38.11 15.73
N TRP A 141 -16.69 37.88 14.43
CA TRP A 141 -15.60 37.37 13.61
C TRP A 141 -15.59 38.04 12.24
N GLU A 142 -14.54 37.79 11.47
CA GLU A 142 -14.48 38.25 10.09
C GLU A 142 -15.24 37.31 9.15
N LYS A 143 -15.98 37.89 8.21
CA LYS A 143 -16.76 37.13 7.24
C LYS A 143 -15.86 36.22 6.40
N ALA A 144 -16.03 34.91 6.54
CA ALA A 144 -15.28 33.94 5.76
C ALA A 144 -15.71 33.98 4.27
N PRO A 145 -14.77 34.06 3.31
CA PRO A 145 -15.07 34.01 1.89
C PRO A 145 -15.89 32.77 1.51
N GLY A 146 -17.03 33.00 0.85
CA GLY A 146 -17.91 31.93 0.39
C GLY A 146 -18.80 31.29 1.46
N ALA A 147 -18.83 31.82 2.69
CA ALA A 147 -19.77 31.40 3.72
C ALA A 147 -21.20 31.87 3.43
N ASP A 148 -22.16 30.95 3.56
CA ASP A 148 -23.59 31.26 3.50
C ASP A 148 -24.17 31.47 4.92
N TYR A 149 -23.64 30.75 5.91
CA TYR A 149 -23.95 30.90 7.34
C TYR A 149 -22.82 30.30 8.19
N TYR A 150 -22.93 30.44 9.52
CA TYR A 150 -21.95 29.95 10.48
C TYR A 150 -22.57 28.97 11.47
N ARG A 151 -21.72 28.18 12.13
CA ARG A 151 -22.09 27.41 13.33
C ARG A 151 -21.17 27.83 14.45
N VAL A 152 -21.77 28.24 15.56
CA VAL A 152 -21.06 28.57 16.78
C VAL A 152 -21.11 27.33 17.67
N HIS A 153 -19.94 26.83 18.02
CA HIS A 153 -19.78 25.69 18.91
C HIS A 153 -19.31 26.18 20.26
N ALA A 154 -19.91 25.66 21.33
CA ALA A 154 -19.49 25.93 22.69
C ALA A 154 -19.27 24.62 23.44
N ARG A 155 -18.25 24.59 24.29
CA ARG A 155 -17.97 23.49 25.21
C ARG A 155 -17.59 24.04 26.57
N VAL A 156 -18.35 23.70 27.60
CA VAL A 156 -17.99 24.08 28.97
C VAL A 156 -16.85 23.19 29.47
N VAL A 157 -15.71 23.80 29.78
CA VAL A 157 -14.51 23.09 30.24
C VAL A 157 -14.81 22.41 31.58
N GLY A 158 -14.59 21.10 31.65
CA GLY A 158 -14.79 20.31 32.86
C GLY A 158 -16.23 19.83 33.12
N VAL A 159 -17.20 20.25 32.31
CA VAL A 159 -18.60 19.77 32.39
C VAL A 159 -18.97 18.97 31.14
N ASP A 160 -18.72 19.53 29.96
CA ASP A 160 -19.13 18.93 28.69
C ASP A 160 -18.01 18.08 28.09
N ALA A 161 -18.33 16.82 27.77
CA ALA A 161 -17.41 15.93 27.08
C ALA A 161 -17.26 16.27 25.58
N GLU A 162 -18.32 16.80 24.97
CA GLU A 162 -18.39 17.14 23.55
C GLU A 162 -18.94 18.56 23.36
N ALA A 163 -18.53 19.20 22.27
CA ALA A 163 -19.00 20.54 21.93
C ALA A 163 -20.43 20.49 21.38
N THR A 164 -21.24 21.47 21.75
CA THR A 164 -22.60 21.62 21.25
C THR A 164 -22.71 22.84 20.35
N VAL A 165 -23.56 22.73 19.32
CA VAL A 165 -23.86 23.88 18.45
C VAL A 165 -24.87 24.75 19.19
N VAL A 166 -24.43 25.91 19.63
CA VAL A 166 -25.25 26.88 20.37
C VAL A 166 -26.02 27.82 19.46
N GLY A 167 -25.59 27.97 18.21
CA GLY A 167 -26.25 28.85 17.25
C GLY A 167 -25.79 28.66 15.80
N THR A 168 -26.64 29.11 14.88
CA THR A 168 -26.37 29.08 13.44
C THR A 168 -26.65 30.43 12.74
N PRO A 169 -25.90 31.50 13.08
CA PRO A 169 -26.15 32.82 12.53
C PRO A 169 -25.71 32.92 11.05
N VAL A 170 -26.38 33.80 10.31
CA VAL A 170 -26.01 34.15 8.92
C VAL A 170 -24.95 35.26 8.92
N ASP A 171 -25.12 36.23 9.81
CA ASP A 171 -24.21 37.36 9.99
C ASP A 171 -23.02 36.96 10.89
N PRO A 172 -21.87 37.66 10.77
CA PRO A 172 -20.64 37.30 11.46
C PRO A 172 -20.61 37.78 12.94
N ASP A 173 -21.76 37.69 13.60
CA ASP A 173 -21.98 38.04 14.98
C ASP A 173 -22.96 37.05 15.62
N PHE A 174 -22.72 36.75 16.89
CA PHE A 174 -23.62 35.93 17.70
C PHE A 174 -23.63 36.43 19.13
N MET A 175 -24.82 36.54 19.71
CA MET A 175 -25.00 36.92 21.10
C MET A 175 -25.25 35.68 21.94
N PHE A 176 -24.44 35.55 23.00
CA PHE A 176 -24.66 34.57 24.04
C PHE A 176 -25.54 35.18 25.12
N GLU A 177 -26.72 34.60 25.31
CA GLU A 177 -27.57 34.91 26.45
C GLU A 177 -27.22 33.95 27.58
N SER A 178 -26.67 34.47 28.68
CA SER A 178 -26.42 33.71 29.92
C SER A 178 -25.62 32.41 29.72
N LEU A 179 -24.36 32.49 29.27
CA LEU A 179 -23.46 31.36 29.52
C LEU A 179 -23.30 31.21 31.04
N ALA A 180 -23.39 29.97 31.51
CA ALA A 180 -23.11 29.64 32.90
C ALA A 180 -21.73 30.19 33.31
N LEU A 181 -21.53 30.45 34.61
CA LEU A 181 -20.33 31.01 35.25
C LEU A 181 -19.06 30.12 35.10
N ALA A 182 -18.95 29.34 34.05
CA ALA A 182 -17.93 28.35 33.79
C ALA A 182 -17.14 28.71 32.53
N GLU A 183 -15.85 28.42 32.57
CA GLU A 183 -14.93 28.60 31.45
C GLU A 183 -15.44 27.80 30.23
N THR A 184 -15.72 28.51 29.13
CA THR A 184 -16.33 27.92 27.93
C THR A 184 -15.41 28.14 26.74
N GLU A 185 -15.01 27.05 26.08
CA GLU A 185 -14.34 27.12 24.79
C GLU A 185 -15.36 27.38 23.69
N VAL A 186 -15.12 28.41 22.89
CA VAL A 186 -15.95 28.75 21.74
C VAL A 186 -15.10 28.75 20.47
N TRP A 187 -15.65 28.16 19.40
CA TRP A 187 -15.10 28.28 18.05
C TRP A 187 -16.21 28.31 17.03
N ILE A 188 -15.90 28.85 15.85
CA ILE A 188 -16.84 29.05 14.77
C ILE A 188 -16.38 28.25 13.55
N THR A 189 -17.35 27.64 12.86
CA THR A 189 -17.15 27.07 11.53
C THR A 189 -18.06 27.78 10.54
N ALA A 190 -17.58 27.96 9.31
CA ALA A 190 -18.36 28.50 8.21
C ALA A 190 -18.97 27.38 7.39
N MET A 191 -20.18 27.60 6.87
CA MET A 191 -20.95 26.61 6.14
C MET A 191 -21.43 27.17 4.81
N ASN A 192 -21.40 26.34 3.78
CA ASN A 192 -22.11 26.58 2.53
C ASN A 192 -22.55 25.25 1.89
N SER A 193 -23.08 25.29 0.66
CA SER A 193 -23.48 24.09 -0.07
C SER A 193 -22.34 23.08 -0.36
N GLY A 194 -21.08 23.52 -0.24
CA GLY A 194 -19.86 22.72 -0.28
C GLY A 194 -19.51 21.98 1.02
N GLY A 195 -20.18 22.33 2.11
CA GLY A 195 -19.97 21.74 3.43
C GLY A 195 -19.32 22.71 4.41
N GLU A 196 -18.79 22.13 5.49
CA GLU A 196 -18.22 22.84 6.64
C GLU A 196 -16.74 23.18 6.42
N SER A 197 -16.34 24.39 6.82
CA SER A 197 -14.95 24.84 6.81
C SER A 197 -14.15 24.25 7.98
N ARG A 198 -12.86 24.58 8.04
CA ARG A 198 -12.06 24.31 9.24
C ARG A 198 -12.53 25.24 10.38
N ARG A 199 -12.36 24.78 11.63
CA ARG A 199 -12.61 25.61 12.81
C ARG A 199 -11.73 26.86 12.83
N SER A 200 -12.28 27.94 13.35
CA SER A 200 -11.54 29.13 13.75
C SER A 200 -10.55 28.84 14.88
N GLU A 201 -9.80 29.87 15.27
CA GLU A 201 -9.15 29.89 16.58
C GLU A 201 -10.16 29.64 17.70
N VAL A 202 -9.72 28.91 18.73
CA VAL A 202 -10.53 28.63 19.92
C VAL A 202 -10.30 29.76 20.89
N ILE A 203 -11.39 30.38 21.33
CA ILE A 203 -11.39 31.42 22.34
C ILE A 203 -11.96 30.86 23.64
N LEU A 204 -11.35 31.23 24.77
CA LEU A 204 -11.87 30.94 26.10
C LEU A 204 -12.72 32.12 26.56
N VAL A 205 -13.95 31.82 26.96
CA VAL A 205 -14.92 32.80 27.43
C VAL A 205 -15.23 32.52 28.88
N GLU A 206 -14.97 33.51 29.74
CA GLU A 206 -15.32 33.49 31.16
C GLU A 206 -16.39 34.56 31.42
N ILE A 207 -17.64 34.14 31.62
CA ILE A 207 -18.67 35.06 32.14
C ILE A 207 -18.47 35.19 33.65
N GLY A 208 -17.59 36.10 34.04
CA GLY A 208 -17.37 36.54 35.41
C GLY A 208 -17.89 37.96 35.61
N ALA A 209 -18.68 38.17 36.67
CA ALA A 209 -18.98 39.49 37.19
C ALA A 209 -17.66 40.24 37.49
N GLY A 210 -17.31 41.18 36.62
CA GLY A 210 -16.19 42.10 36.81
C GLY A 210 -14.87 41.73 36.11
N ALA A 211 -14.32 42.74 35.43
CA ALA A 211 -12.95 42.92 34.93
C ALA A 211 -12.53 42.17 33.66
N VAL A 212 -12.17 43.00 32.66
CA VAL A 212 -11.55 42.67 31.37
C VAL A 212 -10.09 42.26 31.60
N GLU A 213 -9.68 41.09 31.12
CA GLU A 213 -8.28 40.82 30.76
C GLU A 213 -8.23 40.01 29.46
N VAL A 214 -7.96 40.70 28.35
CA VAL A 214 -7.70 40.06 27.05
C VAL A 214 -6.25 39.58 27.05
N LYS A 215 -6.02 38.27 27.25
CA LYS A 215 -4.71 37.65 26.97
C LYS A 215 -4.69 37.12 25.54
N SER A 216 -4.24 37.98 24.62
CA SER A 216 -3.75 37.54 23.30
C SER A 216 -2.39 36.86 23.49
N GLY A 217 -2.35 35.53 23.37
CA GLY A 217 -1.10 34.76 23.35
C GLY A 217 -0.33 34.98 22.05
N SER A 218 0.93 35.41 22.17
CA SER A 218 1.96 35.41 21.10
C SER A 218 2.41 34.00 20.72
#